data_AF-A0A832WZK6-F1
#
_entry.id   AF-A0A832WZK6-F1
#
_cell.length_a   1.000
_cell.length_b   1.000
_cell.length_c   1.000
_cell.angle_alpha   90.00
_cell.angle_beta   90.00
_cell.angle_gamma   90.00
#
_symmetry.space_group_name_H-M   'P 1'
#
loop_
_entity.id
_entity.type
_entity.pdbx_description
1 polymer ?
#
loop_
_entity_poly.entity_id
_entity_poly.type
_entity_poly.pdbx_seq_one_letter_code
_entity_poly.pdbx_strand_id
1 'polypeptide(L)'
;MAAKKKDESMSGLGLSPDLLDLLAKFQEVELEDFELEAKDLELWLESGSVLPRLIPQAKAAAQLKAGKPTSLLSAQFTPPVETYPGKITEVKLGATRGEGGTRGRSVVIGGEISPPYYSFERPMPNPPVVTLDVFDMEVPLSKAVKMHVKDVVGDPAAWAKLAVEKFGADMVTIHLISIDPLLKDATPKDACKTVEKVLQSVDVP
;
A
#
# COMPACT_ATOMS: atom_id res chain seq x y z
N MET A 1 -5.36 53.91 46.17
CA MET A 1 -4.86 52.70 46.86
C MET A 1 -5.76 51.56 46.42
N ALA A 2 -5.44 50.79 45.38
CA ALA A 2 -4.47 49.69 45.38
C ALA A 2 -4.80 48.60 46.42
N ALA A 3 -5.66 47.65 46.02
CA ALA A 3 -5.58 46.26 46.45
C ALA A 3 -5.95 45.39 45.24
N LYS A 4 -4.94 44.66 44.75
CA LYS A 4 -4.95 43.74 43.61
C LYS A 4 -5.00 42.32 44.18
N LYS A 5 -5.57 41.38 43.42
CA LYS A 5 -5.62 39.89 43.57
C LYS A 5 -6.98 39.37 44.04
N LYS A 6 -7.52 38.26 43.52
CA LYS A 6 -6.91 37.21 42.67
C LYS A 6 -8.04 36.55 41.87
N ASP A 7 -7.81 36.38 40.58
CA ASP A 7 -8.56 35.46 39.74
C ASP A 7 -8.25 34.04 40.27
N GLU A 8 -9.19 33.42 40.97
CA GLU A 8 -9.10 32.01 41.34
C GLU A 8 -9.76 31.22 40.22
N SER A 9 -8.91 30.84 39.25
CA SER A 9 -9.19 29.80 38.28
C SER A 9 -9.71 28.56 39.01
N MET A 10 -10.98 28.21 38.82
CA MET A 10 -11.49 26.89 39.20
C MET A 10 -10.72 25.86 38.38
N SER A 11 -9.77 25.21 39.05
CA SER A 11 -8.86 24.23 38.51
C SER A 11 -9.54 22.86 38.48
N GLY A 12 -9.77 22.33 37.28
CA GLY A 12 -10.14 20.93 37.05
C GLY A 12 -11.47 20.74 36.31
N LEU A 13 -11.54 19.68 35.49
CA LEU A 13 -12.77 19.21 34.86
C LEU A 13 -13.83 18.92 35.93
N GLY A 14 -14.96 19.63 35.87
CA GLY A 14 -16.11 19.35 36.72
C GLY A 14 -16.80 18.05 36.32
N LEU A 15 -16.28 16.91 36.78
CA LEU A 15 -16.90 15.60 36.55
C LEU A 15 -18.19 15.49 37.38
N SER A 16 -19.24 14.90 36.79
CA SER A 16 -20.49 14.67 37.51
C SER A 16 -20.30 13.64 38.64
N PRO A 17 -21.11 13.70 39.71
CA PRO A 17 -21.05 12.74 40.82
C PRO A 17 -21.19 11.29 40.35
N ASP A 18 -22.03 11.05 39.33
CA ASP A 18 -22.26 9.72 38.79
C ASP A 18 -21.02 9.13 38.09
N LEU A 19 -20.24 9.98 37.40
CA LEU A 19 -19.01 9.55 36.74
C LEU A 19 -17.90 9.26 37.77
N LEU A 20 -17.85 10.05 38.85
CA LEU A 20 -16.95 9.79 39.98
C LEU A 20 -17.29 8.48 40.68
N ASP A 21 -18.58 8.20 40.86
CA ASP A 21 -19.07 6.94 41.41
C ASP A 21 -18.73 5.73 40.51
N LEU A 22 -18.80 5.90 39.19
CA LEU A 22 -18.42 4.86 38.23
C LEU A 22 -16.91 4.58 38.26
N LEU A 23 -16.06 5.62 38.29
CA LEU A 23 -14.60 5.47 38.43
C LEU A 23 -14.18 4.89 39.79
N ALA A 24 -14.96 5.14 40.84
CA ALA A 24 -14.72 4.54 42.15
C ALA A 24 -15.07 3.05 42.18
N LYS A 25 -16.10 2.64 41.43
CA LYS A 25 -16.57 1.24 41.35
C LYS A 25 -15.78 0.41 40.35
N PHE A 26 -15.42 1.02 39.22
CA PHE A 26 -14.70 0.40 38.12
C PHE A 26 -13.39 1.15 37.95
N GLN A 27 -12.27 0.44 38.08
CA GLN A 27 -10.93 1.03 37.99
C GLN A 27 -10.64 1.69 36.63
N GLU A 28 -11.50 1.43 35.63
CA GLU A 28 -11.43 1.94 34.27
C GLU A 28 -12.85 2.20 33.76
N VAL A 29 -13.02 3.29 33.00
CA VAL A 29 -14.28 3.64 32.34
C VAL A 29 -13.97 3.95 30.88
N GLU A 30 -14.60 3.21 29.98
CA GLU A 30 -14.49 3.38 28.53
C GLU A 30 -15.75 4.12 28.04
N LEU A 31 -15.56 5.21 27.27
CA LEU A 31 -16.64 6.02 26.73
C LEU A 31 -16.77 5.74 25.22
N GLU A 32 -17.91 5.18 24.83
CA GLU A 32 -18.27 4.99 23.42
C GLU A 32 -19.11 6.18 22.92
N ASP A 33 -18.91 6.59 21.66
CA ASP A 33 -19.60 7.71 21.00
C ASP A 33 -19.51 9.07 21.74
N PHE A 34 -18.32 9.41 22.23
CA PHE A 34 -18.04 10.67 22.94
C PHE A 34 -17.59 11.81 22.00
N GLU A 35 -18.20 12.99 22.13
CA GLU A 35 -17.83 14.20 21.39
C GLU A 35 -17.49 15.35 22.36
N LEU A 36 -16.32 15.97 22.17
CA LEU A 36 -15.80 17.07 23.00
C LEU A 36 -15.32 18.21 22.11
N GLU A 37 -15.93 19.38 22.24
CA GLU A 37 -15.41 20.62 21.65
C GLU A 37 -14.66 21.43 22.71
N ALA A 38 -13.33 21.51 22.58
CA ALA A 38 -12.48 22.35 23.42
C ALA A 38 -11.41 23.05 22.56
N LYS A 39 -11.13 24.33 22.86
CA LYS A 39 -10.12 25.11 22.13
C LYS A 39 -8.68 24.75 22.52
N ASP A 40 -8.45 24.49 23.82
CA ASP A 40 -7.23 23.93 24.39
C ASP A 40 -7.65 23.03 25.58
N LEU A 41 -7.05 21.85 25.69
CA LEU A 41 -7.32 20.89 26.79
C LEU A 41 -6.01 20.56 27.51
N GLU A 42 -5.90 20.98 28.77
CA GLU A 42 -4.81 20.59 29.67
C GLU A 42 -5.37 19.72 30.82
N LEU A 43 -4.82 18.53 30.99
CA LEU A 43 -5.17 17.61 32.07
C LEU A 43 -4.12 17.68 33.18
N TRP A 44 -4.51 18.27 34.31
CA TRP A 44 -3.67 18.35 35.51
C TRP A 44 -4.13 17.31 36.53
N LEU A 45 -3.41 16.18 36.58
CA LEU A 45 -3.61 15.15 37.59
C LEU A 45 -2.74 15.47 38.81
N GLU A 46 -3.19 16.41 39.63
CA GLU A 46 -2.54 16.66 40.92
C GLU A 46 -2.88 15.53 41.90
N SER A 47 -1.96 14.58 42.02
CA SER A 47 -1.96 13.60 43.10
C SER A 47 -1.55 14.30 44.40
N GLY A 48 -2.47 15.08 44.98
CA GLY A 48 -2.14 15.98 46.10
C GLY A 48 -3.29 16.34 47.03
N SER A 49 -3.61 15.42 47.95
CA SER A 49 -4.13 15.66 49.31
C SER A 49 -5.46 16.41 49.53
N VAL A 50 -6.51 15.66 49.88
CA VAL A 50 -7.39 16.03 51.01
C VAL A 50 -7.87 14.78 51.75
N LEU A 51 -7.78 14.86 53.08
CA LEU A 51 -8.18 13.92 54.15
C LEU A 51 -7.09 12.95 54.69
N PRO A 52 -6.41 13.32 55.79
CA PRO A 52 -5.67 12.38 56.63
C PRO A 52 -6.65 11.63 57.55
N ARG A 53 -6.49 10.30 57.58
CA ARG A 53 -7.09 9.33 58.54
C ARG A 53 -8.55 8.96 58.30
N LEU A 54 -8.76 7.77 57.72
CA LEU A 54 -9.67 6.69 58.19
C LEU A 54 -9.80 5.56 57.14
N ILE A 55 -8.71 5.19 56.47
CA ILE A 55 -8.69 3.95 55.68
C ILE A 55 -8.01 2.91 56.58
N PRO A 56 -8.67 1.78 56.92
CA PRO A 56 -7.99 0.65 57.56
C PRO A 56 -6.74 0.37 56.73
N GLN A 57 -5.57 0.25 57.35
CA GLN A 57 -4.37 -0.16 56.62
C GLN A 57 -4.71 -1.45 55.88
N ALA A 58 -5.03 -1.32 54.59
CA ALA A 58 -4.92 -2.40 53.65
C ALA A 58 -3.48 -2.80 53.81
N LYS A 59 -3.27 -3.98 54.42
CA LYS A 59 -1.97 -4.62 54.49
C LYS A 59 -1.37 -4.41 53.12
N ALA A 60 -0.34 -3.56 53.06
CA ALA A 60 0.35 -3.24 51.82
C ALA A 60 0.53 -4.57 51.12
N ALA A 61 -0.17 -4.74 49.98
CA ALA A 61 -0.07 -5.92 49.16
C ALA A 61 1.42 -6.22 49.08
N ALA A 62 1.79 -7.38 49.62
CA ALA A 62 3.17 -7.75 49.90
C ALA A 62 4.05 -7.18 48.79
N GLN A 63 4.91 -6.22 49.15
CA GLN A 63 5.79 -5.54 48.21
C GLN A 63 6.36 -6.60 47.28
N LEU A 64 5.96 -6.55 46.00
CA LEU A 64 6.52 -7.39 44.97
C LEU A 64 8.02 -7.06 44.95
N LYS A 65 8.82 -7.87 45.64
CA LYS A 65 10.28 -7.93 45.53
C LYS A 65 10.66 -8.54 44.19
N ALA A 66 10.02 -8.14 43.10
CA ALA A 66 10.41 -8.51 41.75
C ALA A 66 11.10 -7.28 41.18
N GLY A 67 12.42 -7.34 41.05
CA GLY A 67 13.20 -6.32 40.36
C GLY A 67 12.68 -6.07 38.95
N LYS A 68 13.10 -4.96 38.33
CA LYS A 68 12.72 -4.63 36.95
C LYS A 68 12.90 -5.87 36.05
N PRO A 69 11.92 -6.25 35.23
CA PRO A 69 12.02 -7.41 34.37
C PRO A 69 13.30 -7.35 33.54
N THR A 70 14.17 -8.35 33.70
CA THR A 70 15.44 -8.44 32.95
C THR A 70 15.28 -9.12 31.60
N SER A 71 14.10 -9.68 31.33
CA SER A 71 13.79 -10.39 30.08
C SER A 71 12.28 -10.39 29.82
N LEU A 72 11.90 -10.51 28.55
CA LEU A 72 10.52 -10.70 28.11
C LEU A 72 10.07 -12.15 28.32
N LEU A 73 8.77 -12.36 28.46
CA LEU A 73 8.18 -13.69 28.45
C LEU A 73 8.33 -14.29 27.05
N SER A 74 8.88 -15.49 26.98
CA SER A 74 8.95 -16.24 25.73
C SER A 74 7.56 -16.75 25.36
N ALA A 75 7.03 -16.29 24.24
CA ALA A 75 5.80 -16.80 23.64
C ALA A 75 6.11 -17.44 22.28
N GLN A 76 5.37 -18.50 21.94
CA GLN A 76 5.47 -19.10 20.62
C GLN A 76 4.74 -18.22 19.61
N PHE A 77 5.43 -17.84 18.53
CA PHE A 77 4.82 -17.15 17.40
C PHE A 77 4.39 -18.19 16.36
N THR A 78 3.11 -18.15 15.99
CA THR A 78 2.57 -18.89 14.86
C THR A 78 2.07 -17.85 13.85
N PRO A 79 2.62 -17.81 12.62
CA PRO A 79 2.12 -16.90 11.60
C PRO A 79 0.61 -17.12 11.39
N PRO A 80 -0.22 -16.07 11.36
CA PRO A 80 -1.60 -16.22 10.96
C PRO A 80 -1.62 -16.69 9.50
N VAL A 81 -2.36 -17.77 9.23
CA VAL A 81 -2.55 -18.29 7.87
C VAL A 81 -4.03 -18.22 7.58
N GLU A 82 -4.41 -17.42 6.59
CA GLU A 82 -5.80 -17.23 6.21
C GLU A 82 -6.16 -18.09 4.99
N THR A 83 -7.45 -18.37 4.83
CA THR A 83 -7.97 -19.04 3.64
C THR A 83 -8.80 -18.07 2.82
N TYR A 84 -8.30 -17.74 1.63
CA TYR A 84 -9.00 -16.90 0.68
C TYR A 84 -9.79 -17.78 -0.30
N PRO A 85 -11.12 -17.59 -0.43
CA PRO A 85 -11.94 -18.43 -1.32
C PRO A 85 -11.73 -18.11 -2.80
N GLY A 86 -11.15 -16.95 -3.13
CA GLY A 86 -10.91 -16.51 -4.50
C GLY A 86 -9.53 -16.89 -5.01
N LYS A 87 -9.46 -17.13 -6.33
CA LYS A 87 -8.21 -17.25 -7.09
C LYS A 87 -8.25 -16.27 -8.26
N ILE A 88 -7.16 -15.53 -8.47
CA ILE A 88 -7.00 -14.71 -9.66
C ILE A 88 -6.83 -15.61 -10.88
N THR A 89 -7.58 -15.32 -11.95
CA THR A 89 -7.50 -16.08 -13.20
C THR A 89 -6.10 -15.99 -13.81
N GLU A 90 -5.57 -17.14 -14.24
CA GLU A 90 -4.31 -17.18 -14.98
C GLU A 90 -4.56 -16.85 -16.44
N VAL A 91 -3.81 -15.88 -16.96
CA VAL A 91 -3.88 -15.44 -18.36
C VAL A 91 -2.53 -15.68 -19.02
N LYS A 92 -2.55 -16.46 -20.11
CA LYS A 92 -1.36 -16.71 -20.93
C LYS A 92 -1.33 -15.75 -22.11
N LEU A 93 -0.19 -15.08 -22.27
CA LEU A 93 0.10 -14.11 -23.33
C LEU A 93 1.21 -14.66 -24.22
N GLY A 94 0.98 -14.59 -25.53
CA GLY A 94 1.86 -15.14 -26.56
C GLY A 94 1.75 -16.66 -26.74
N ALA A 95 2.23 -17.13 -27.87
CA ALA A 95 2.27 -18.54 -28.25
C ALA A 95 3.58 -18.87 -28.97
N THR A 96 4.21 -19.96 -28.57
CA THR A 96 5.43 -20.47 -29.19
C THR A 96 5.12 -21.26 -30.47
N ARG A 97 6.15 -21.66 -31.23
CA ARG A 97 5.98 -22.50 -32.44
C ARG A 97 5.25 -23.82 -32.14
N GLY A 98 5.49 -24.42 -30.98
CA GLY A 98 4.79 -25.65 -30.56
C GLY A 98 3.30 -25.44 -30.27
N GLU A 99 2.88 -24.20 -30.10
CA GLU A 99 1.52 -23.79 -29.74
C GLU A 99 0.80 -23.07 -30.91
N GLY A 100 1.42 -23.06 -32.09
CA GLY A 100 0.88 -22.42 -33.29
C GLY A 100 1.20 -20.93 -33.44
N GLY A 101 2.04 -20.36 -32.57
CA GLY A 101 2.53 -18.99 -32.68
C GLY A 101 3.97 -18.88 -33.16
N THR A 102 4.53 -17.68 -33.06
CA THR A 102 5.90 -17.36 -33.50
C THR A 102 6.76 -16.74 -32.40
N ARG A 103 6.27 -16.70 -31.15
CA ARG A 103 7.01 -16.12 -30.04
C ARG A 103 8.10 -17.08 -29.55
N GLY A 104 9.21 -16.53 -29.08
CA GLY A 104 10.27 -17.32 -28.46
C GLY A 104 9.87 -17.83 -27.08
N ARG A 105 8.98 -17.10 -26.39
CA ARG A 105 8.40 -17.49 -25.10
C ARG A 105 6.96 -16.98 -24.95
N SER A 106 6.21 -17.62 -24.06
CA SER A 106 4.94 -17.12 -23.54
C SER A 106 5.12 -16.59 -22.11
N VAL A 107 4.26 -15.68 -21.69
CA VAL A 107 4.20 -15.15 -20.33
C VAL A 107 2.85 -15.51 -19.72
N VAL A 108 2.82 -15.90 -18.45
CA VAL A 108 1.59 -16.17 -17.71
C VAL A 108 1.52 -15.19 -16.56
N ILE A 109 0.35 -14.57 -16.36
CA ILE A 109 0.08 -13.66 -15.25
C ILE A 109 -1.13 -14.14 -14.46
N GLY A 110 -1.24 -13.75 -13.20
CA GLY A 110 -2.34 -14.13 -12.32
C GLY A 110 -2.07 -15.44 -11.56
N GLY A 111 -3.12 -16.05 -11.02
CA GLY A 111 -3.05 -17.30 -10.27
C GLY A 111 -2.90 -17.13 -8.76
N GLU A 112 -2.78 -15.90 -8.26
CA GLU A 112 -2.63 -15.60 -6.85
C GLU A 112 -3.88 -16.00 -6.05
N ILE A 113 -3.64 -16.53 -4.85
CA ILE A 113 -4.65 -16.97 -3.88
C ILE A 113 -4.43 -16.35 -2.49
N SER A 114 -3.61 -15.29 -2.44
CA SER A 114 -3.26 -14.54 -1.23
C SER A 114 -2.97 -13.09 -1.62
N PRO A 115 -2.95 -12.15 -0.66
CA PRO A 115 -2.59 -10.76 -0.93
C PRO A 115 -1.21 -10.62 -1.59
N PRO A 116 -0.94 -9.50 -2.30
CA PRO A 116 0.33 -9.28 -2.98
C PRO A 116 1.52 -9.44 -2.04
N TYR A 117 2.49 -10.26 -2.46
CA TYR A 117 3.73 -10.53 -1.72
C TYR A 117 3.58 -11.22 -0.35
N TYR A 118 2.41 -11.78 -0.02
CA TYR A 118 2.20 -12.64 1.16
C TYR A 118 2.80 -14.04 0.98
N SER A 119 4.08 -14.08 0.62
CA SER A 119 4.84 -15.29 0.31
C SER A 119 5.03 -16.24 1.49
N PHE A 120 4.81 -15.77 2.72
CA PHE A 120 4.85 -16.59 3.93
C PHE A 120 3.63 -17.52 4.06
N GLU A 121 2.50 -17.16 3.45
CA GLU A 121 1.28 -17.99 3.43
C GLU A 121 1.21 -18.87 2.20
N ARG A 122 1.41 -18.29 1.02
CA ARG A 122 1.26 -18.98 -0.27
C ARG A 122 2.32 -18.48 -1.26
N PRO A 123 2.86 -19.36 -2.13
CA PRO A 123 3.76 -18.93 -3.18
C PRO A 123 3.00 -18.07 -4.20
N MET A 124 3.69 -17.08 -4.77
CA MET A 124 3.21 -16.36 -5.95
C MET A 124 3.54 -17.21 -7.19
N PRO A 125 2.54 -17.76 -7.91
CA PRO A 125 2.81 -18.70 -9.00
C PRO A 125 3.45 -18.01 -10.21
N ASN A 126 3.07 -16.76 -10.49
CA ASN A 126 3.57 -15.99 -11.61
C ASN A 126 4.10 -14.63 -11.11
N PRO A 127 5.29 -14.18 -11.56
CA PRO A 127 5.83 -12.89 -11.16
C PRO A 127 5.11 -11.74 -11.88
N PRO A 128 5.18 -10.50 -11.35
CA PRO A 128 4.77 -9.32 -12.08
C PRO A 128 5.54 -9.16 -13.39
N VAL A 129 4.87 -8.67 -14.42
CA VAL A 129 5.39 -8.51 -15.79
C VAL A 129 5.47 -7.03 -16.12
N VAL A 130 6.61 -6.59 -16.66
CA VAL A 130 6.81 -5.19 -17.05
C VAL A 130 6.84 -5.07 -18.57
N THR A 131 5.95 -4.23 -19.11
CA THR A 131 5.90 -3.94 -20.54
C THR A 131 6.36 -2.51 -20.82
N LEU A 132 6.78 -2.25 -22.05
CA LEU A 132 7.09 -0.91 -22.53
C LEU A 132 6.26 -0.54 -23.75
N ASP A 133 5.83 0.72 -23.78
CA ASP A 133 5.02 1.27 -24.85
C ASP A 133 5.86 1.52 -26.11
N VAL A 134 5.31 1.10 -27.24
CA VAL A 134 5.81 1.31 -28.59
C VAL A 134 4.70 1.96 -29.41
N PHE A 135 4.98 3.12 -29.99
CA PHE A 135 4.01 3.87 -30.80
C PHE A 135 4.23 3.60 -32.29
N ASP A 136 3.15 3.45 -33.05
CA ASP A 136 3.17 3.23 -34.50
C ASP A 136 3.47 4.50 -35.33
N MET A 137 3.50 5.65 -34.67
CA MET A 137 3.88 6.94 -35.25
C MET A 137 4.67 7.77 -34.25
N GLU A 138 5.32 8.83 -34.75
CA GLU A 138 5.97 9.80 -33.87
C GLU A 138 4.96 10.50 -32.98
N VAL A 139 5.21 10.47 -31.67
CA VAL A 139 4.40 11.14 -30.65
C VAL A 139 5.26 12.13 -29.86
N PRO A 140 4.66 13.25 -29.38
CA PRO A 140 5.36 14.16 -28.50
C PRO A 140 5.67 13.47 -27.17
N LEU A 141 6.95 13.26 -26.90
CA LEU A 141 7.44 12.72 -25.63
C LEU A 141 8.14 13.81 -24.82
N SER A 142 8.06 13.69 -23.49
CA SER A 142 8.86 14.54 -22.60
C SER A 142 10.36 14.32 -22.87
N LYS A 143 11.17 15.35 -22.64
CA LYS A 143 12.63 15.30 -22.89
C LYS A 143 13.30 14.13 -22.16
N ALA A 144 12.87 13.86 -20.93
CA ALA A 144 13.41 12.79 -20.09
C ALA A 144 13.16 11.39 -20.66
N VAL A 145 12.00 11.17 -21.30
CA VAL A 145 11.71 9.88 -21.96
C VAL A 145 12.38 9.83 -23.34
N LYS A 146 12.22 10.90 -24.13
CA LYS A 146 12.71 10.96 -25.52
C LYS A 146 14.21 10.69 -25.63
N MET A 147 15.02 11.14 -24.68
CA MET A 147 16.47 10.92 -24.72
C MET A 147 16.89 9.44 -24.73
N HIS A 148 16.05 8.54 -24.23
CA HIS A 148 16.34 7.10 -24.19
C HIS A 148 15.94 6.36 -25.47
N VAL A 149 15.02 6.93 -26.26
CA VAL A 149 14.40 6.30 -27.44
C VAL A 149 14.57 7.11 -28.73
N LYS A 150 15.27 8.26 -28.68
CA LYS A 150 15.40 9.22 -29.80
C LYS A 150 15.82 8.60 -31.14
N ASP A 151 16.63 7.54 -31.10
CA ASP A 151 17.21 6.90 -32.29
C ASP A 151 16.24 5.89 -32.93
N VAL A 152 15.14 5.56 -32.25
CA VAL A 152 14.09 4.62 -32.71
C VAL A 152 12.72 5.28 -32.83
N VAL A 153 12.60 6.58 -32.52
CA VAL A 153 11.36 7.33 -32.73
C VAL A 153 11.01 7.30 -34.21
N GLY A 154 9.79 6.84 -34.53
CA GLY A 154 9.33 6.66 -35.91
C GLY A 154 9.59 5.27 -36.51
N ASP A 155 10.33 4.39 -35.82
CA ASP A 155 10.49 2.98 -36.18
C ASP A 155 9.98 2.07 -35.05
N PRO A 156 8.72 1.60 -35.13
CA PRO A 156 8.12 0.75 -34.11
C PRO A 156 8.87 -0.57 -33.90
N ALA A 157 9.44 -1.14 -34.97
CA ALA A 157 10.15 -2.41 -34.91
C ALA A 157 11.48 -2.28 -34.17
N ALA A 158 12.24 -1.20 -34.48
CA ALA A 158 13.47 -0.88 -33.76
C ALA A 158 13.20 -0.48 -32.31
N TRP A 159 12.09 0.22 -32.05
CA TRP A 159 11.69 0.59 -30.70
C TRP A 159 11.33 -0.63 -29.86
N ALA A 160 10.57 -1.58 -30.40
CA ALA A 160 10.28 -2.84 -29.72
C ALA A 160 11.57 -3.62 -29.39
N LYS A 161 12.53 -3.69 -30.32
CA LYS A 161 13.84 -4.29 -30.06
C LYS A 161 14.59 -3.60 -28.93
N LEU A 162 14.65 -2.27 -28.95
CA LEU A 162 15.27 -1.48 -27.89
C LEU A 162 14.61 -1.75 -26.53
N ALA A 163 13.28 -1.85 -26.49
CA ALA A 163 12.52 -2.13 -25.28
C ALA A 163 12.91 -3.49 -24.66
N VAL A 164 13.03 -4.52 -25.49
CA VAL A 164 13.38 -5.86 -25.02
C VAL A 164 14.87 -5.96 -24.69
N GLU A 165 15.75 -5.60 -25.61
CA GLU A 165 17.19 -5.85 -25.51
C GLU A 165 17.90 -4.94 -24.51
N LYS A 166 17.51 -3.65 -24.46
CA LYS A 166 18.19 -2.66 -23.62
C LYS A 166 17.50 -2.44 -22.28
N PHE A 167 16.17 -2.42 -22.27
CA PHE A 167 15.40 -2.13 -21.05
C PHE A 167 14.87 -3.38 -20.36
N GLY A 168 14.97 -4.56 -20.98
CA GLY A 168 14.56 -5.82 -20.37
C GLY A 168 13.05 -5.96 -20.25
N ALA A 169 12.28 -5.37 -21.17
CA ALA A 169 10.83 -5.51 -21.17
C ALA A 169 10.42 -6.99 -21.35
N ASP A 170 9.48 -7.45 -20.54
CA ASP A 170 9.00 -8.83 -20.60
C ASP A 170 8.10 -9.07 -21.82
N MET A 171 7.39 -8.02 -22.22
CA MET A 171 6.44 -7.94 -23.33
C MET A 171 6.45 -6.51 -23.90
N VAL A 172 5.84 -6.33 -25.07
CA VAL A 172 5.69 -5.00 -25.69
C VAL A 172 4.22 -4.59 -25.80
N THR A 173 3.91 -3.35 -25.44
CA THR A 173 2.58 -2.77 -25.66
C THR A 173 2.62 -1.91 -26.92
N ILE A 174 1.90 -2.31 -27.97
CA ILE A 174 1.85 -1.55 -29.22
C ILE A 174 0.64 -0.61 -29.20
N HIS A 175 0.90 0.69 -29.29
CA HIS A 175 -0.12 1.72 -29.42
C HIS A 175 -0.27 2.12 -30.88
N LEU A 176 -1.42 1.76 -31.47
CA LEU A 176 -1.79 2.09 -32.85
C LEU A 176 -2.49 3.46 -32.89
N ILE A 177 -1.76 4.54 -32.65
CA ILE A 177 -2.32 5.91 -32.61
C ILE A 177 -2.61 6.42 -34.02
N SER A 178 -1.87 5.93 -35.02
CA SER A 178 -2.02 6.42 -36.40
C SER A 178 -3.40 6.17 -37.02
N ILE A 179 -4.19 5.25 -36.47
CA ILE A 179 -5.55 4.94 -36.95
C ILE A 179 -6.59 5.99 -36.56
N ASP A 180 -6.24 6.95 -35.70
CA ASP A 180 -7.13 8.04 -35.34
C ASP A 180 -7.47 8.87 -36.60
N PRO A 181 -8.77 9.00 -36.98
CA PRO A 181 -9.20 9.76 -38.14
C PRO A 181 -8.84 11.26 -38.08
N LEU A 182 -8.57 11.79 -36.89
CA LEU A 182 -8.15 13.18 -36.69
C LEU A 182 -6.63 13.37 -36.80
N LEU A 183 -5.85 12.29 -36.89
CA LEU A 183 -4.40 12.31 -37.00
C LEU A 183 -3.94 11.86 -38.38
N LYS A 184 -3.58 10.59 -38.53
CA LYS A 184 -3.08 10.02 -39.78
C LYS A 184 -4.13 9.23 -40.55
N ASP A 185 -5.27 8.92 -39.92
CA ASP A 185 -6.35 8.11 -40.51
C ASP A 185 -5.81 6.84 -41.21
N ALA A 186 -4.83 6.18 -40.56
CA ALA A 186 -4.16 5.02 -41.14
C ALA A 186 -5.15 3.87 -41.33
N THR A 187 -5.06 3.20 -42.47
CA THR A 187 -5.98 2.09 -42.76
C THR A 187 -5.71 0.90 -41.84
N PRO A 188 -6.70 0.02 -41.59
CA PRO A 188 -6.48 -1.23 -40.86
C PRO A 188 -5.33 -2.07 -41.45
N LYS A 189 -5.15 -2.02 -42.78
CA LYS A 189 -4.05 -2.73 -43.47
C LYS A 189 -2.68 -2.18 -43.08
N ASP A 190 -2.55 -0.87 -42.88
CA ASP A 190 -1.29 -0.26 -42.48
C ASP A 190 -0.97 -0.53 -41.02
N ALA A 191 -1.98 -0.50 -40.14
CA ALA A 191 -1.85 -0.93 -38.75
C ALA A 191 -1.38 -2.40 -38.64
N CYS A 192 -1.98 -3.31 -39.40
CA CYS A 192 -1.55 -4.72 -39.45
C CYS A 192 -0.09 -4.87 -39.89
N LYS A 193 0.36 -4.14 -40.92
CA LYS A 193 1.76 -4.17 -41.35
C LYS A 193 2.71 -3.71 -40.24
N THR A 194 2.32 -2.70 -39.45
CA THR A 194 3.14 -2.25 -38.32
C THR A 194 3.24 -3.33 -37.25
N VAL A 195 2.12 -3.98 -36.90
CA VAL A 195 2.10 -5.10 -35.95
C VAL A 195 2.96 -6.26 -36.46
N GLU A 196 2.86 -6.61 -37.74
CA GLU A 196 3.69 -7.65 -38.37
C GLU A 196 5.18 -7.33 -38.28
N LYS A 197 5.57 -6.08 -38.53
CA LYS A 197 6.97 -5.64 -38.41
C LYS A 197 7.49 -5.78 -36.98
N VAL A 198 6.69 -5.42 -35.97
CA VAL A 198 7.05 -5.60 -34.56
C VAL A 198 7.12 -7.09 -34.19
N LEU A 199 6.15 -7.88 -34.65
CA LEU A 199 6.13 -9.32 -34.42
C LEU A 199 7.40 -10.01 -34.98
N GLN A 200 7.91 -9.55 -36.13
CA GLN A 200 9.16 -10.04 -36.71
C GLN A 200 10.42 -9.51 -36.01
N SER A 201 10.31 -8.44 -35.21
CA SER A 201 11.47 -7.78 -34.61
C SER A 201 11.81 -8.29 -33.21
N VAL A 202 10.84 -8.80 -32.46
CA VAL A 202 11.03 -9.31 -31.09
C VAL A 202 10.43 -10.70 -30.91
N ASP A 203 10.92 -11.45 -29.92
CA ASP A 203 10.44 -12.79 -29.59
C ASP A 203 9.50 -12.84 -28.38
N VAL A 204 9.33 -11.71 -27.67
CA VAL A 204 8.39 -11.59 -26.56
C VAL A 204 6.96 -11.42 -27.08
N PRO A 205 5.95 -11.79 -26.25
CA PRO A 205 4.56 -11.42 -26.50
C PRO A 205 4.37 -9.90 -26.63
#